data_AF-B4RMT1-F1
#
_entry.id   AF-B4RMT1-F1
#
_cell.length_a   1.000
_cell.length_b   1.000
_cell.length_c   1.000
_cell.angle_alpha   90.00
_cell.angle_beta   90.00
_cell.angle_gamma   90.00
#
_symmetry.space_group_name_H-M   'P 1'
#
loop_
_entity.id
_entity.type
_entity.pdbx_description
1 polymer ?
#
loop_
_entity_poly.entity_id
_entity_poly.type
_entity_poly.pdbx_seq_one_letter_code
_entity_poly.pdbx_strand_id
1 'polypeptide(L)'
;MKTIYRWLEANEEFRHQYARAREKQADYFAEEIIEIADSAQAESAAVSKAKLQIDARKWAASKIAPKKYGDKTELDVKSGDGSMRAAVRLDAEEYRKIAEDVLRRV
;
A
#
# COMPACT_ATOMS: atom_id res chain seq x y z
N MET A 1 -9.12 -23.64 15.71
CA MET A 1 -9.51 -22.50 14.85
C MET A 1 -10.75 -22.73 13.96
N LYS A 2 -11.55 -23.80 14.11
CA LYS A 2 -12.61 -24.15 13.13
C LYS A 2 -13.87 -23.27 13.17
N THR A 3 -14.21 -22.68 14.33
CA THR A 3 -15.48 -21.95 14.53
C THR A 3 -15.54 -20.60 13.82
N ILE A 4 -14.45 -19.82 13.86
CA ILE A 4 -14.40 -18.49 13.21
C ILE A 4 -14.50 -18.63 11.69
N TYR A 5 -13.76 -19.58 11.09
CA TYR A 5 -13.84 -19.81 9.64
C TYR A 5 -15.24 -20.24 9.21
N ARG A 6 -15.92 -21.08 10.00
CA ARG A 6 -17.32 -21.43 9.76
C ARG A 6 -18.25 -20.22 9.78
N TRP A 7 -18.03 -19.26 10.69
CA TRP A 7 -18.82 -18.02 10.73
C TRP A 7 -18.52 -17.09 9.54
N LEU A 8 -17.26 -17.04 9.08
CA LEU A 8 -16.90 -16.29 7.87
C LEU A 8 -17.56 -16.85 6.61
N GLU A 9 -17.72 -18.17 6.53
CA GLU A 9 -18.42 -18.83 5.42
C GLU A 9 -19.93 -18.55 5.47
N ALA A 10 -20.55 -18.67 6.66
CA ALA A 10 -22.00 -18.65 6.80
C ALA A 10 -22.62 -17.25 6.96
N ASN A 11 -21.85 -16.23 7.35
CA ASN A 11 -22.39 -14.89 7.66
C ASN A 11 -21.62 -13.79 6.90
N GLU A 12 -22.31 -13.18 5.93
CA GLU A 12 -21.75 -12.13 5.08
C GLU A 12 -21.40 -10.84 5.86
N GLU A 13 -22.29 -10.40 6.76
CA GLU A 13 -22.05 -9.21 7.58
C GLU A 13 -20.80 -9.38 8.45
N PHE A 14 -20.67 -10.55 9.09
CA PHE A 14 -19.51 -10.88 9.90
C PHE A 14 -18.23 -10.93 9.05
N ARG A 15 -18.30 -11.45 7.82
CA ARG A 15 -17.17 -11.44 6.88
C ARG A 15 -16.72 -10.02 6.54
N HIS A 16 -17.65 -9.08 6.31
CA HIS A 16 -17.31 -7.68 6.06
C HIS A 16 -16.68 -7.00 7.28
N GLN A 17 -17.23 -7.24 8.47
CA GLN A 17 -16.64 -6.71 9.71
C GLN A 17 -15.24 -7.28 9.96
N TYR A 18 -15.07 -8.59 9.73
CA TYR A 18 -13.78 -9.26 9.86
C TYR A 18 -12.76 -8.71 8.85
N ALA A 19 -13.14 -8.48 7.59
CA ALA A 19 -12.27 -7.88 6.59
C ALA A 19 -11.77 -6.49 7.04
N ARG A 20 -12.67 -5.61 7.52
CA ARG A 20 -12.29 -4.31 8.08
C ARG A 20 -11.39 -4.41 9.30
N ALA A 21 -11.63 -5.40 10.18
CA ALA A 21 -10.76 -5.65 11.33
C ALA A 21 -9.36 -6.09 10.89
N ARG A 22 -9.25 -6.91 9.83
CA ARG A 22 -7.96 -7.31 9.25
C ARG A 22 -7.23 -6.12 8.64
N GLU A 23 -7.91 -5.21 7.96
CA GLU A 23 -7.30 -3.97 7.47
C GLU A 23 -6.68 -3.15 8.63
N LYS A 24 -7.44 -2.93 9.71
CA LYS A 24 -6.91 -2.26 10.91
C LYS A 24 -5.74 -3.00 11.57
N GLN A 25 -5.73 -4.33 11.51
CA GLN A 25 -4.60 -5.10 12.00
C GLN A 25 -3.31 -4.82 11.21
N ALA A 26 -3.41 -4.59 9.89
CA ALA A 26 -2.24 -4.21 9.09
C ALA A 26 -1.70 -2.84 9.52
N ASP A 27 -2.59 -1.89 9.83
CA ASP A 27 -2.21 -0.58 10.36
C ASP A 27 -1.48 -0.71 11.71
N TYR A 28 -2.04 -1.52 12.62
CA TYR A 28 -1.41 -1.82 13.91
C TYR A 28 -0.01 -2.43 13.75
N PHE A 29 0.17 -3.39 12.84
CA PHE A 29 1.50 -3.96 12.59
C PHE A 29 2.51 -2.93 12.06
N ALA A 30 2.05 -1.96 11.27
CA ALA A 30 2.91 -0.89 10.77
C ALA A 30 3.37 0.05 11.91
N GLU A 31 2.49 0.37 12.85
CA GLU A 31 2.83 1.17 14.03
C GLU A 31 3.78 0.40 14.97
N GLU A 32 3.46 -0.87 15.26
CA GLU A 32 4.24 -1.72 16.16
C GLU A 32 5.67 -1.97 15.65
N ILE A 33 5.89 -1.95 14.32
CA ILE A 33 7.25 -2.03 13.73
C ILE A 33 8.15 -0.89 14.25
N ILE A 34 7.61 0.33 14.35
CA ILE A 34 8.36 1.50 14.81
C ILE A 34 8.70 1.34 16.29
N GLU A 35 7.71 0.96 17.10
CA GLU A 35 7.89 0.71 18.53
C GLU A 35 8.94 -0.40 18.79
N ILE A 36 8.91 -1.49 18.03
CA ILE A 36 9.90 -2.58 18.14
C ILE A 36 11.30 -2.09 17.76
N ALA A 37 11.42 -1.25 16.74
CA ALA A 37 12.70 -0.69 16.33
C ALA A 37 13.27 0.25 17.40
N ASP A 38 12.45 1.12 17.97
CA ASP A 38 12.86 2.13 18.95
C ASP A 38 13.14 1.52 20.34
N SER A 39 12.42 0.46 20.71
CA SER A 39 12.58 -0.21 22.01
C SER A 39 13.70 -1.26 22.04
N ALA A 40 14.31 -1.57 20.89
CA ALA A 40 15.33 -2.60 20.81
C ALA A 40 16.60 -2.19 21.58
N GLN A 41 17.00 -3.02 22.55
CA GLN A 41 18.28 -2.85 23.24
C GLN A 41 19.45 -2.98 22.25
N ALA A 42 20.51 -2.21 22.47
CA ALA A 42 21.73 -2.19 21.64
C ALA A 42 22.63 -3.43 21.87
N GLU A 43 22.02 -4.61 22.00
CA GLU A 43 22.68 -5.90 22.05
C GLU A 43 22.38 -6.67 20.77
N SER A 44 23.38 -7.34 20.20
CA SER A 44 23.28 -8.02 18.91
C SER A 44 22.10 -9.01 18.82
N ALA A 45 21.84 -9.77 19.90
CA ALA A 45 20.72 -10.71 19.96
C ALA A 45 19.36 -10.00 19.96
N ALA A 46 19.22 -8.92 20.74
CA ALA A 46 17.99 -8.12 20.81
C ALA A 46 17.69 -7.44 19.47
N VAL A 47 18.71 -6.85 18.82
CA VAL A 47 18.57 -6.26 17.48
C VAL A 47 18.18 -7.31 16.44
N SER A 48 18.76 -8.50 16.48
CA SER A 48 18.42 -9.58 15.55
C SER A 48 16.99 -10.07 15.72
N LYS A 49 16.52 -10.19 16.97
CA LYS A 49 15.12 -10.50 17.28
C LYS A 49 14.17 -9.41 16.78
N ALA A 50 14.49 -8.14 17.04
CA ALA A 50 13.70 -7.01 16.59
C ALA A 50 13.58 -6.98 15.07
N LYS A 51 14.68 -7.21 14.34
CA LYS A 51 14.67 -7.34 12.87
C LYS A 51 13.72 -8.44 12.39
N LEU A 52 13.81 -9.64 12.97
CA LEU A 52 12.92 -10.75 12.62
C LEU A 52 11.44 -10.40 12.86
N GLN A 53 11.15 -9.74 13.98
CA GLN A 53 9.79 -9.30 14.32
C GLN A 53 9.26 -8.24 13.34
N ILE A 54 10.12 -7.31 12.93
CA ILE A 54 9.81 -6.27 11.95
C ILE A 54 9.52 -6.91 10.58
N ASP A 55 10.38 -7.82 10.11
CA ASP A 55 10.23 -8.45 8.80
C ASP A 55 8.97 -9.30 8.72
N ALA A 56 8.66 -10.08 9.77
CA ALA A 56 7.43 -10.86 9.84
C ALA A 56 6.17 -9.97 9.77
N ARG A 57 6.19 -8.82 10.45
CA ARG A 57 5.09 -7.85 10.45
C ARG A 57 4.95 -7.12 9.13
N LYS A 58 6.06 -6.70 8.50
CA LYS A 58 6.05 -6.11 7.15
C LYS A 58 5.45 -7.07 6.15
N TRP A 59 5.88 -8.34 6.17
CA TRP A 59 5.33 -9.37 5.30
C TRP A 59 3.83 -9.58 5.54
N ALA A 60 3.41 -9.69 6.80
CA ALA A 60 2.00 -9.85 7.14
C ALA A 60 1.14 -8.66 6.68
N ALA A 61 1.57 -7.42 6.95
CA ALA A 61 0.88 -6.20 6.53
C ALA A 61 0.76 -6.10 5.01
N SER A 62 1.83 -6.44 4.27
CA SER A 62 1.85 -6.50 2.81
C SER A 62 0.84 -7.51 2.24
N LYS A 63 0.63 -8.65 2.89
CA LYS A 63 -0.38 -9.64 2.46
C LYS A 63 -1.81 -9.29 2.87
N ILE A 64 -1.99 -8.64 4.01
CA ILE A 64 -3.32 -8.28 4.52
C ILE A 64 -3.90 -7.06 3.78
N ALA A 65 -3.08 -6.04 3.56
CA ALA A 65 -3.48 -4.79 2.91
C ALA A 65 -2.50 -4.40 1.78
N PRO A 66 -2.44 -5.19 0.68
CA PRO A 66 -1.45 -5.01 -0.39
C PRO A 66 -1.55 -3.65 -1.10
N LYS A 67 -2.74 -3.04 -1.12
CA LYS A 67 -2.91 -1.70 -1.71
C LYS A 67 -2.17 -0.60 -0.93
N LYS A 68 -2.04 -0.75 0.40
CA LYS A 68 -1.44 0.24 1.30
C LYS A 68 0.02 -0.08 1.63
N TYR A 69 0.30 -1.35 1.92
CA TYR A 69 1.60 -1.82 2.42
C TYR A 69 2.31 -2.82 1.49
N GLY A 70 1.74 -3.10 0.32
CA GLY A 70 2.40 -3.93 -0.69
C GLY A 70 3.54 -3.19 -1.37
N ASP A 71 4.49 -3.95 -1.87
CA ASP A 71 5.61 -3.40 -2.64
C ASP A 71 5.09 -2.78 -3.94
N LYS A 72 5.37 -1.49 -4.14
CA LYS A 72 5.05 -0.79 -5.39
C LYS A 72 6.24 -0.91 -6.32
N THR A 73 6.08 -1.71 -7.38
CA THR A 73 7.04 -1.73 -8.49
C THR A 73 6.62 -0.68 -9.50
N GLU A 74 7.41 0.39 -9.65
CA GLU A 74 7.32 1.26 -10.82
C GLU A 74 7.98 0.54 -12.00
N LEU A 75 7.18 0.18 -12.99
CA LEU A 75 7.67 -0.31 -14.27
C LEU A 75 7.95 0.91 -15.16
N ASP A 76 9.22 1.26 -15.40
CA ASP A 76 9.59 2.27 -16.39
C ASP A 76 9.33 1.69 -17.79
N VAL A 77 8.14 1.96 -18.34
CA VAL A 77 7.75 1.55 -19.69
C VAL A 77 8.37 2.51 -20.71
N LYS A 78 9.69 2.45 -20.89
CA LYS A 78 10.37 3.09 -22.02
C LYS A 78 10.58 2.06 -23.11
N SER A 79 9.63 2.02 -24.05
CA SER A 79 9.81 1.31 -25.30
C SER A 79 10.81 2.11 -26.16
N GLY A 80 11.92 1.48 -26.56
CA GLY A 80 13.02 2.13 -27.29
C GLY A 80 12.65 2.66 -28.69
N ASP A 81 11.47 2.30 -29.18
CA ASP A 81 10.86 2.74 -30.44
C ASP A 81 9.92 3.95 -30.28
N GLY A 82 9.70 4.43 -29.04
CA GLY A 82 8.84 5.59 -28.77
C GLY A 82 7.35 5.36 -29.02
N SER A 83 6.91 4.12 -29.29
CA SER A 83 5.51 3.77 -29.59
C SER A 83 4.60 3.84 -28.36
N MET A 84 5.18 3.83 -27.16
CA MET A 84 4.47 3.90 -25.88
C MET A 84 4.78 5.22 -25.17
N ARG A 85 4.29 6.33 -25.71
CA ARG A 85 4.16 7.58 -24.96
C ARG A 85 2.81 7.58 -24.26
N ALA A 86 2.77 8.00 -22.99
CA ALA A 86 1.52 8.22 -22.29
C ALA A 86 0.62 9.11 -23.15
N ALA A 87 -0.52 8.57 -23.59
CA ALA A 87 -1.46 9.31 -24.42
C ALA A 87 -2.04 10.43 -23.57
N VAL A 88 -1.48 11.64 -23.71
CA VAL A 88 -2.12 12.82 -23.16
C VAL A 88 -3.39 13.04 -23.99
N ARG A 89 -4.54 12.68 -23.42
CA ARG A 89 -5.86 12.83 -24.04
C ARG A 89 -6.35 14.26 -23.88
N LEU A 90 -5.61 15.21 -24.45
CA LEU A 90 -6.07 16.57 -24.59
C LEU A 90 -5.99 16.89 -26.08
N ASP A 91 -7.13 17.22 -26.68
CA ASP A 91 -7.15 17.60 -28.08
C ASP A 91 -6.49 18.99 -28.26
N ALA A 92 -6.08 19.31 -29.50
CA ALA A 92 -5.38 20.56 -29.78
C ALA A 92 -6.24 21.81 -29.55
N GLU A 93 -7.56 21.66 -29.40
CA GLU A 93 -8.47 22.76 -29.09
C GLU A 93 -8.55 23.01 -27.58
N GLU A 94 -8.59 21.96 -26.76
CA GLU A 94 -8.52 22.02 -25.30
C GLU A 94 -7.22 22.66 -24.83
N TYR A 95 -6.08 22.30 -25.44
CA TYR A 95 -4.80 22.95 -25.13
C TYR A 95 -4.79 24.44 -25.45
N ARG A 96 -5.37 24.85 -26.60
CA ARG A 96 -5.45 26.26 -26.99
C ARG A 96 -6.34 27.05 -26.05
N LYS A 97 -7.48 26.47 -25.65
CA LYS A 97 -8.42 27.09 -24.73
C LYS A 97 -7.83 27.26 -23.33
N ILE A 98 -7.10 26.26 -22.84
CA ILE A 98 -6.37 26.34 -21.55
C ILE A 98 -5.26 27.39 -21.63
N ALA A 99 -4.51 27.44 -22.73
CA ALA A 99 -3.44 28.44 -22.91
C ALA A 99 -3.99 29.87 -22.95
N GLU A 100 -5.11 30.10 -23.64
CA GLU A 100 -5.79 31.41 -23.65
C GLU A 100 -6.32 31.81 -22.27
N ASP A 101 -6.94 30.87 -21.54
CA ASP A 101 -7.46 31.14 -20.18
C ASP A 101 -6.34 31.46 -19.18
N VAL A 102 -5.17 30.85 -19.32
CA VAL A 102 -3.98 31.16 -18.50
C VAL A 102 -3.41 32.53 -18.86
N LEU A 103 -3.29 32.85 -20.14
CA LEU A 103 -2.81 34.16 -20.62
C LEU A 103 -3.73 35.31 -20.23
N ARG A 104 -5.04 35.06 -20.11
CA ARG A 104 -6.03 36.05 -19.67
C ARG A 104 -5.98 36.33 -18.16
N ARG A 105 -5.32 35.48 -17.39
CA ARG A 105 -5.26 35.52 -15.92
C ARG A 105 -3.93 36.09 -15.39
N VAL A 106 -3.02 36.47 -16.29
CA VAL A 106 -1.82 37.29 -16.06
C VAL A 106 -2.11 38.71 -16.52
#